data_AF-A0AAW2KWI3-F1
#
_entry.id   AF-A0AAW2KWI3-F1
#
_cell.length_a   1.000
_cell.length_b   1.000
_cell.length_c   1.000
_cell.angle_alpha   90.00
_cell.angle_beta   90.00
_cell.angle_gamma   90.00
#
_symmetry.space_group_name_H-M   'P 1'
#
loop_
_entity.id
_entity.type
_entity.pdbx_description
1 polymer ?
#
loop_
_entity_poly.entity_id
_entity_poly.type
_entity_poly.pdbx_seq_one_letter_code
_entity_poly.pdbx_strand_id
1 'polypeptide(L)'
;MVHFEETYDPVPTAKSIQILLPIVAWYEYEIWEMDVKTTFLNGYIEEEIFMDHSEGFTSVGEEQKVYCLQRSIYGLKQASRSWNTRFDEVIRGYDIIKNEHDPCVYKKVSGTLVAYLVLYVNDILLIRNDVKMLGDIKAWLSMQFSMKDMGEASYILGIKIYRDRSRRMLRQTQSSYIEKVLKRFKMENSK
;
A
#
# COMPACT_ATOMS: atom_id res chain seq x y z
N MET A 1 18.33 18.80 -11.94
CA MET A 1 18.94 17.53 -12.39
C MET A 1 18.00 16.45 -11.91
N VAL A 2 17.29 15.78 -12.82
CA VAL A 2 16.29 14.76 -12.45
C VAL A 2 17.04 13.53 -11.96
N HIS A 3 16.87 13.17 -10.69
CA HIS A 3 17.47 11.96 -10.11
C HIS A 3 16.65 10.74 -10.54
N PHE A 4 17.10 10.07 -11.59
CA PHE A 4 16.44 8.89 -12.17
C PHE A 4 16.71 7.56 -11.43
N GLU A 5 17.40 7.58 -10.29
CA GLU A 5 17.94 6.36 -9.67
C GLU A 5 17.01 5.69 -8.65
N GLU A 6 15.91 6.33 -8.24
CA GLU A 6 14.97 5.78 -7.23
C GLU A 6 13.54 5.67 -7.79
N THR A 7 13.31 4.75 -8.73
CA THR A 7 12.00 4.51 -9.37
C THR A 7 11.28 3.28 -8.79
N TYR A 8 11.43 3.02 -7.49
CA TYR A 8 10.88 1.81 -6.87
C TYR A 8 9.52 2.09 -6.22
N ASP A 9 8.56 1.20 -6.48
CA ASP A 9 7.30 1.16 -5.75
C ASP A 9 7.52 0.83 -4.27
N PRO A 10 6.71 1.39 -3.35
CA PRO A 10 6.76 0.99 -1.95
C PRO A 10 6.28 -0.46 -1.83
N VAL A 11 7.23 -1.39 -1.72
CA VAL A 11 6.98 -2.81 -1.54
C VAL A 11 7.73 -3.27 -0.29
N PRO A 12 7.04 -3.82 0.72
CA PRO A 12 7.69 -4.31 1.92
C PRO A 12 8.46 -5.57 1.58
N THR A 13 9.55 -5.80 2.31
CA THR A 13 10.32 -7.03 2.14
C THR A 13 9.50 -8.23 2.60
N ALA A 14 9.64 -9.36 1.89
CA ALA A 14 8.98 -10.61 2.28
C ALA A 14 9.32 -11.02 3.72
N LYS A 15 10.54 -10.71 4.18
CA LYS A 15 11.00 -10.98 5.54
C LYS A 15 10.17 -10.23 6.59
N SER A 16 9.87 -8.95 6.36
CA SER A 16 9.03 -8.17 7.29
C SER A 16 7.65 -8.80 7.47
N ILE A 17 7.01 -9.21 6.37
CA ILE A 17 5.73 -9.92 6.44
C ILE A 17 5.89 -11.25 7.19
N GLN A 18 6.90 -12.05 6.86
CA GLN A 18 7.17 -13.33 7.51
C GLN A 18 7.48 -13.20 9.01
N ILE A 19 7.99 -12.06 9.47
CA ILE A 19 8.22 -11.78 10.90
C ILE A 19 6.91 -11.31 11.57
N LEU A 20 6.15 -10.45 10.91
CA LEU A 20 4.91 -9.89 11.46
C LEU A 20 3.83 -10.97 11.64
N LEU A 21 3.69 -11.92 10.72
CA LEU A 21 2.61 -12.91 10.78
C LEU A 21 2.67 -13.84 12.00
N PRO A 22 3.82 -14.42 12.40
CA PRO A 22 3.94 -15.13 13.66
C PRO A 22 3.59 -14.26 14.87
N ILE A 23 3.97 -12.99 14.87
CA ILE A 23 3.61 -12.04 15.95
C ILE A 23 2.08 -11.89 16.02
N VAL A 24 1.41 -11.73 14.87
CA VAL A 24 -0.06 -11.68 14.83
C VAL A 24 -0.69 -12.95 15.39
N ALA A 25 -0.18 -14.11 14.97
CA ALA A 25 -0.72 -15.39 15.38
C ALA A 25 -0.53 -15.62 16.89
N TRP A 26 0.65 -15.32 17.41
CA TRP A 26 1.02 -15.55 18.80
C TRP A 26 0.33 -14.61 19.79
N TYR A 27 0.32 -13.30 19.49
CA TYR A 27 -0.27 -12.28 20.36
C TYR A 27 -1.74 -11.97 20.03
N GLU A 28 -2.31 -12.70 19.07
CA GLU A 28 -3.70 -12.57 18.65
C GLU A 28 -4.07 -11.15 18.15
N TYR A 29 -3.11 -10.45 17.52
CA TYR A 29 -3.33 -9.10 16.97
C TYR A 29 -4.35 -9.12 15.83
N GLU A 30 -5.12 -8.05 15.66
CA GLU A 30 -6.03 -7.93 14.52
C GLU A 30 -5.30 -7.46 13.27
N ILE A 31 -5.70 -7.97 12.11
CA ILE A 31 -5.21 -7.53 10.80
C ILE A 31 -6.36 -6.89 10.02
N TRP A 32 -6.17 -5.65 9.60
CA TRP A 32 -7.13 -4.89 8.81
C TRP A 32 -6.48 -4.39 7.53
N GLU A 33 -7.27 -4.23 6.49
CA GLU A 33 -6.79 -3.74 5.20
C GLU A 33 -7.50 -2.42 4.84
N MET A 34 -6.71 -1.47 4.36
CA MET A 34 -7.20 -0.23 3.76
C MET A 34 -6.58 -0.04 2.39
N ASP A 35 -7.33 0.56 1.48
CA ASP A 35 -6.89 0.89 0.13
C ASP A 35 -6.90 2.42 -0.05
N VAL A 36 -5.81 2.96 -0.59
CA VAL A 36 -5.71 4.37 -0.97
C VAL A 36 -6.22 4.53 -2.39
N LYS A 37 -7.23 5.37 -2.60
CA LYS A 37 -7.69 5.69 -3.95
C LYS A 37 -6.73 6.65 -4.63
N THR A 38 -6.54 6.44 -5.93
CA THR A 38 -5.76 7.34 -6.81
C THR A 38 -4.38 7.68 -6.25
N THR A 39 -3.69 6.67 -5.72
CA THR A 39 -2.46 6.77 -4.93
C THR A 39 -1.41 7.71 -5.52
N PHE A 40 -1.12 7.60 -6.82
CA PHE A 40 -0.10 8.42 -7.48
C PHE A 40 -0.47 9.91 -7.53
N LEU A 41 -1.77 10.26 -7.60
CA LEU A 41 -2.25 11.64 -7.60
C LEU A 41 -2.02 12.34 -6.25
N ASN A 42 -1.83 11.57 -5.17
CA ASN A 42 -1.50 12.15 -3.87
C ASN A 42 -0.06 12.65 -3.81
N GLY A 43 0.84 12.14 -4.66
CA GLY A 43 2.24 12.57 -4.74
C GLY A 43 2.39 13.95 -5.39
N TYR A 44 3.24 14.78 -4.79
CA TYR A 44 3.69 16.03 -5.40
C TYR A 44 4.82 15.77 -6.40
N ILE A 45 4.87 16.55 -7.48
CA ILE A 45 6.00 16.55 -8.41
C ILE A 45 6.89 17.75 -8.06
N GLU A 46 8.19 17.53 -7.91
CA GLU A 46 9.16 18.61 -7.71
C GLU A 46 9.63 19.20 -9.05
N GLU A 47 9.65 18.36 -10.09
CA GLU A 47 10.01 18.73 -11.44
C GLU A 47 8.84 19.35 -12.23
N GLU A 48 9.17 20.26 -13.15
CA GLU A 48 8.21 20.78 -14.11
C GLU A 48 8.06 19.77 -15.27
N ILE A 49 6.90 19.11 -15.33
CA ILE A 49 6.61 18.08 -16.33
C ILE A 49 5.42 18.52 -17.16
N PHE A 50 5.63 18.49 -18.47
CA PHE A 50 4.59 18.79 -19.45
C PHE A 50 4.12 17.50 -20.13
N MET A 51 2.84 17.42 -20.44
CA MET A 51 2.25 16.35 -21.25
C MET A 51 1.43 16.92 -22.39
N ASP A 52 1.43 16.22 -23.52
CA ASP A 52 0.51 16.52 -24.61
C ASP A 52 -0.94 16.29 -24.17
N HIS A 53 -1.86 16.99 -24.83
CA HIS A 53 -3.28 16.72 -24.68
C HIS A 53 -3.63 15.33 -25.21
N SER A 54 -4.56 14.65 -24.53
CA SER A 54 -5.11 13.40 -25.05
C SER A 54 -5.93 13.66 -26.30
N GLU A 55 -5.90 12.74 -27.26
CA GLU A 55 -6.74 12.80 -28.46
C GLU A 55 -8.22 13.07 -28.09
N GLY A 56 -8.80 14.11 -28.68
CA GLY A 56 -10.19 14.54 -28.42
C GLY A 56 -10.38 15.61 -27.35
N PHE A 57 -9.32 16.08 -26.69
CA PHE A 57 -9.35 17.16 -25.69
C PHE A 57 -8.70 18.47 -26.17
N THR A 58 -8.49 18.61 -27.47
CA THR A 58 -7.87 19.79 -28.07
C THR A 58 -8.95 20.79 -28.50
N SER A 59 -8.94 21.99 -27.92
CA SER A 59 -9.79 23.10 -28.39
C SER A 59 -9.18 23.73 -29.65
N VAL A 60 -10.03 24.25 -30.54
CA VAL A 60 -9.58 24.94 -31.76
C VAL A 60 -8.70 26.14 -31.39
N GLY A 61 -7.46 26.18 -31.90
CA GLY A 61 -6.47 27.21 -31.59
C GLY A 61 -5.59 26.92 -30.36
N GLU A 62 -5.77 25.77 -29.70
CA GLU A 62 -4.92 25.32 -28.59
C GLU A 62 -4.10 24.08 -28.96
N GLU A 63 -3.98 23.75 -30.25
CA GLU A 63 -3.33 22.51 -30.71
C GLU A 63 -1.86 22.42 -30.30
N GLN A 64 -1.21 23.56 -30.07
CA GLN A 64 0.20 23.65 -29.66
C GLN A 64 0.40 23.80 -28.14
N LYS A 65 -0.68 23.83 -27.34
CA LYS A 65 -0.56 23.91 -25.88
C LYS A 65 -0.26 22.54 -25.28
N VAL A 66 0.44 22.54 -24.16
CA VAL A 66 0.73 21.34 -23.35
C VAL A 66 0.22 21.56 -21.93
N TYR A 67 -0.10 20.48 -21.23
CA TYR A 67 -0.51 20.53 -19.84
C TYR A 67 0.70 20.44 -18.92
N CYS A 68 0.83 21.37 -17.98
CA CYS A 68 1.80 21.27 -16.89
C CYS A 68 1.22 20.43 -15.75
N LEU A 69 1.84 19.31 -15.44
CA LEU A 69 1.41 18.43 -14.36
C LEU A 69 1.74 19.03 -13.00
N GLN A 70 0.72 19.16 -12.16
CA GLN A 70 0.85 19.65 -10.78
C GLN A 70 0.92 18.50 -9.75
N ARG A 71 0.54 17.28 -10.16
CA ARG A 71 0.47 16.08 -9.33
C ARG A 71 1.01 14.90 -10.11
N SER A 72 1.62 13.96 -9.39
CA SER A 72 2.15 12.75 -9.98
C SER A 72 1.02 11.92 -10.59
N ILE A 73 1.23 11.36 -11.78
CA ILE A 73 0.24 10.49 -12.44
C ILE A 73 0.87 9.12 -12.71
N TYR A 74 0.02 8.10 -12.87
CA TYR A 74 0.47 6.78 -13.27
C TYR A 74 1.27 6.84 -14.59
N GLY A 75 2.38 6.10 -14.65
CA GLY A 75 3.28 6.08 -15.80
C GLY A 75 4.45 7.06 -15.72
N LEU A 76 4.42 8.05 -14.81
CA LEU A 76 5.63 8.81 -14.51
C LEU A 76 6.63 7.94 -13.74
N LYS A 77 7.91 8.02 -14.11
CA LYS A 77 8.98 7.23 -13.47
C LYS A 77 9.11 7.48 -11.97
N GLN A 78 8.83 8.71 -11.54
CA GLN A 78 8.92 9.15 -10.16
C GLN A 78 7.59 9.08 -9.39
N ALA A 79 6.49 8.65 -10.02
CA ALA A 79 5.17 8.67 -9.39
C ALA A 79 5.14 7.94 -8.04
N SER A 80 5.76 6.76 -8.03
CA SER A 80 5.82 5.89 -6.86
C SER A 80 6.67 6.47 -5.74
N ARG A 81 7.78 7.13 -6.09
CA ARG A 81 8.64 7.84 -5.14
C ARG A 81 7.91 9.03 -4.53
N SER A 82 7.29 9.88 -5.36
CA SER A 82 6.47 11.01 -4.92
C SER A 82 5.35 10.57 -3.98
N TRP A 83 4.71 9.44 -4.28
CA TRP A 83 3.72 8.85 -3.38
C TRP A 83 4.34 8.39 -2.06
N ASN A 84 5.40 7.59 -2.10
CA ASN A 84 6.03 7.04 -0.89
C ASN A 84 6.54 8.17 0.03
N THR A 85 7.20 9.18 -0.52
CA THR A 85 7.64 10.37 0.23
C THR A 85 6.46 11.08 0.87
N ARG A 86 5.38 11.33 0.11
CA ARG A 86 4.17 11.96 0.66
C ARG A 86 3.54 11.14 1.78
N PHE A 87 3.51 9.82 1.64
CA PHE A 87 2.98 8.93 2.65
C PHE A 87 3.83 8.97 3.93
N ASP A 88 5.16 8.85 3.81
CA ASP A 88 6.08 8.92 4.96
C ASP A 88 5.92 10.24 5.74
N GLU A 89 5.86 11.37 5.05
CA GLU A 89 5.63 12.69 5.67
C GLU A 89 4.34 12.72 6.50
N VAL A 90 3.24 12.25 5.92
CA VAL A 90 1.91 12.24 6.57
C VAL A 90 1.88 11.30 7.78
N ILE A 91 2.49 10.12 7.65
CA ILE A 91 2.53 9.11 8.71
C ILE A 91 3.37 9.58 9.90
N ARG A 92 4.52 10.21 9.64
CA ARG A 92 5.39 10.79 10.68
C ARG A 92 4.71 11.93 11.44
N GLY A 93 3.80 12.66 10.78
CA GLY A 93 2.98 13.69 11.43
C GLY A 93 1.98 13.17 12.47
N TYR A 94 1.83 11.85 12.62
CA TYR A 94 0.93 11.21 13.58
C TYR A 94 1.66 10.33 14.59
N ASP A 95 2.92 10.65 14.91
CA ASP A 95 3.79 9.89 15.82
C ASP A 95 3.89 8.40 15.47
N ILE A 96 3.84 8.08 14.17
CA ILE A 96 4.11 6.74 13.67
C ILE A 96 5.53 6.76 13.11
N ILE A 97 6.36 5.84 13.58
CA ILE A 97 7.79 5.80 13.29
C ILE A 97 8.03 4.80 12.16
N LYS A 98 8.75 5.22 11.12
CA LYS A 98 9.19 4.36 10.02
C LYS A 98 10.27 3.38 10.51
N ASN A 99 10.19 2.12 10.08
CA ASN A 99 11.20 1.12 10.37
C ASN A 99 12.49 1.39 9.57
N GLU A 100 13.65 1.25 10.22
CA GLU A 100 14.96 1.54 9.61
C GLU A 100 15.39 0.49 8.57
N HIS A 101 14.96 -0.76 8.74
CA HIS A 101 15.35 -1.87 7.87
C HIS A 101 14.37 -2.14 6.74
N ASP A 102 13.11 -1.70 6.90
CA ASP A 102 12.08 -1.80 5.88
C ASP A 102 11.26 -0.50 5.81
N PRO A 103 11.59 0.42 4.88
CA PRO A 103 10.93 1.72 4.77
C PRO A 103 9.44 1.67 4.42
N CYS A 104 8.88 0.50 4.13
CA CYS A 104 7.45 0.31 3.91
C CYS A 104 6.70 -0.13 5.18
N VAL A 105 7.43 -0.39 6.27
CA VAL A 105 6.89 -0.79 7.56
C VAL A 105 6.99 0.36 8.55
N TYR A 106 5.90 0.63 9.25
CA TYR A 106 5.81 1.68 10.25
C TYR A 106 5.26 1.10 11.54
N LYS A 107 5.60 1.73 12.67
CA LYS A 107 5.21 1.29 14.01
C LYS A 107 4.74 2.47 14.85
N LYS A 108 3.62 2.29 15.53
CA LYS A 108 3.14 3.18 16.60
C LYS A 108 3.12 2.41 17.90
N VAL A 109 3.64 3.02 18.97
CA VAL A 109 3.61 2.46 20.33
C VAL A 109 3.09 3.52 21.29
N SER A 110 2.13 3.15 22.13
CA SER A 110 1.65 3.99 23.23
C SER A 110 1.43 3.12 24.46
N GLY A 111 2.41 3.11 25.38
CA GLY A 111 2.43 2.17 26.51
C GLY A 111 2.45 0.71 26.03
N THR A 112 1.40 -0.04 26.36
CA THR A 112 1.21 -1.43 25.93
C THR A 112 0.51 -1.55 24.56
N LEU A 113 0.02 -0.45 24.00
CA LEU A 113 -0.67 -0.44 22.72
C LEU A 113 0.34 -0.38 21.58
N VAL A 114 0.17 -1.25 20.59
CA VAL A 114 1.06 -1.39 19.44
C VAL A 114 0.24 -1.51 18.17
N ALA A 115 0.62 -0.73 17.16
CA ALA A 115 0.18 -0.91 15.78
C ALA A 115 1.36 -0.93 14.83
N TYR A 116 1.27 -1.78 13.81
CA TYR A 116 2.14 -1.80 12.65
C TYR A 116 1.32 -1.42 11.42
N LEU A 117 1.90 -0.62 10.55
CA LEU A 117 1.35 -0.30 9.24
C LEU A 117 2.33 -0.78 8.20
N VAL A 118 1.86 -1.51 7.19
CA VAL A 118 2.68 -1.96 6.08
C VAL A 118 2.08 -1.43 4.79
N LEU A 119 2.82 -0.54 4.12
CA LEU A 119 2.43 0.02 2.83
C LEU A 119 2.87 -0.91 1.70
N TYR A 120 1.95 -1.24 0.80
CA TYR A 120 2.23 -1.94 -0.45
C TYR A 120 1.53 -1.23 -1.61
N VAL A 121 2.27 -0.41 -2.34
CA VAL A 121 1.75 0.43 -3.43
C VAL A 121 0.56 1.30 -2.97
N ASN A 122 -0.67 0.82 -3.15
CA ASN A 122 -1.94 1.45 -2.75
C ASN A 122 -2.57 0.81 -1.50
N ASP A 123 -2.20 -0.41 -1.15
CA ASP A 123 -2.77 -1.15 -0.01
C ASP A 123 -1.99 -0.85 1.27
N ILE A 124 -2.70 -0.78 2.39
CA ILE A 124 -2.15 -0.59 3.72
C ILE A 124 -2.66 -1.72 4.61
N LEU A 125 -1.73 -2.55 5.07
CA LEU A 125 -2.01 -3.56 6.08
C LEU A 125 -1.81 -2.96 7.47
N LEU A 126 -2.88 -2.97 8.28
CA LEU A 126 -2.87 -2.50 9.66
C LEU A 126 -2.90 -3.70 10.60
N ILE A 127 -1.87 -3.84 11.42
CA ILE A 127 -1.77 -4.90 12.43
C ILE A 127 -1.77 -4.25 13.81
N ARG A 128 -2.63 -4.66 14.74
CA ARG A 128 -2.76 -3.97 16.03
C ARG A 128 -3.23 -4.86 17.16
N ASN A 129 -3.06 -4.39 18.40
CA ASN A 129 -3.57 -5.07 19.59
C ASN A 129 -4.75 -4.39 20.31
N ASP A 130 -5.12 -3.15 19.97
CA ASP A 130 -6.23 -2.44 20.61
C ASP A 130 -7.19 -1.82 19.61
N VAL A 131 -8.44 -2.34 19.56
CA VAL A 131 -9.73 -1.61 19.43
C VAL A 131 -9.71 -0.20 18.83
N LYS A 132 -9.41 0.72 19.73
CA LYS A 132 -9.57 2.16 19.53
C LYS A 132 -8.46 2.72 18.65
N MET A 133 -7.22 2.28 18.85
CA MET A 133 -6.06 2.72 18.06
C MET A 133 -6.25 2.53 16.55
N LEU A 134 -6.91 1.46 16.09
CA LEU A 134 -7.23 1.29 14.66
C LEU A 134 -8.24 2.34 14.19
N GLY A 135 -9.27 2.61 14.98
CA GLY A 135 -10.26 3.63 14.64
C GLY A 135 -9.59 4.99 14.46
N ASP A 136 -8.70 5.34 15.39
CA ASP A 136 -7.94 6.59 15.37
C ASP A 136 -7.00 6.67 14.15
N ILE A 137 -6.25 5.60 13.86
CA ILE A 137 -5.37 5.54 12.67
C ILE A 137 -6.18 5.61 11.37
N LYS A 138 -7.30 4.88 11.27
CA LYS A 138 -8.17 4.88 10.08
C LYS A 138 -8.77 6.27 9.84
N ALA A 139 -9.26 6.91 10.89
CA ALA A 139 -9.81 8.25 10.82
C ALA A 139 -8.74 9.24 10.37
N TRP A 140 -7.54 9.17 10.97
CA TRP A 140 -6.42 10.02 10.59
C TRP A 140 -6.03 9.84 9.11
N LEU A 141 -5.82 8.60 8.66
CA LEU A 141 -5.51 8.30 7.25
C LEU A 141 -6.60 8.84 6.31
N SER A 142 -7.87 8.70 6.68
CA SER A 142 -9.01 9.15 5.87
C SER A 142 -9.17 10.68 5.85
N MET A 143 -8.56 11.40 6.80
CA MET A 143 -8.46 12.86 6.72
C MET A 143 -7.38 13.33 5.73
N GLN A 144 -6.36 12.49 5.49
CA GLN A 144 -5.20 12.85 4.69
C GLN A 144 -5.32 12.36 3.23
N PHE A 145 -5.97 11.22 3.04
CA PHE A 145 -6.12 10.56 1.75
C PHE A 145 -7.55 10.07 1.54
N SER A 146 -7.94 9.91 0.28
CA SER A 146 -9.20 9.25 -0.07
C SER A 146 -9.06 7.74 0.18
N MET A 147 -9.54 7.29 1.32
CA MET A 147 -9.38 5.90 1.77
C MET A 147 -10.62 5.05 1.47
N LYS A 148 -10.39 3.76 1.25
CA LYS A 148 -11.40 2.71 1.26
C LYS A 148 -11.05 1.69 2.33
N ASP A 149 -12.00 1.43 3.21
CA ASP A 149 -11.89 0.38 4.21
C ASP A 149 -12.24 -0.98 3.59
N MET A 150 -11.30 -1.93 3.65
CA MET A 150 -11.46 -3.26 3.06
C MET A 150 -11.87 -4.32 4.11
N GLY A 151 -11.88 -3.96 5.39
CA GLY A 151 -12.28 -4.87 6.46
C GLY A 151 -11.13 -5.70 7.03
N GLU A 152 -11.47 -6.80 7.71
CA GLU A 152 -10.49 -7.77 8.20
C GLU A 152 -9.77 -8.40 7.01
N ALA A 153 -8.44 -8.42 7.07
CA ALA A 153 -7.63 -8.88 5.95
C ALA A 153 -7.90 -10.37 5.67
N SER A 154 -8.38 -10.65 4.46
CA SER A 154 -8.48 -12.03 3.94
C SER A 154 -7.31 -12.39 3.02
N TYR A 155 -6.55 -11.38 2.60
CA TYR A 155 -5.37 -11.49 1.76
C TYR A 155 -4.26 -10.58 2.32
N ILE A 156 -3.02 -10.98 2.13
CA ILE A 156 -1.83 -10.17 2.42
C ILE A 156 -0.94 -10.26 1.19
N LEU A 157 -0.73 -9.14 0.50
CA LEU A 157 0.07 -9.06 -0.73
C LEU A 157 -0.37 -10.09 -1.79
N GLY A 158 -1.69 -10.26 -1.97
CA GLY A 158 -2.27 -11.23 -2.90
C GLY A 158 -2.24 -12.70 -2.44
N ILE A 159 -1.70 -13.00 -1.26
CA ILE A 159 -1.71 -14.34 -0.66
C ILE A 159 -2.89 -14.45 0.29
N LYS A 160 -3.76 -15.44 0.08
CA LYS A 160 -4.92 -15.66 0.93
C LYS A 160 -4.45 -16.12 2.31
N ILE A 161 -5.05 -15.57 3.37
CA ILE A 161 -4.77 -15.99 4.73
C ILE A 161 -5.98 -16.69 5.35
N TYR A 162 -5.69 -17.64 6.24
CA TYR A 162 -6.67 -18.32 7.07
C TYR A 162 -6.19 -18.25 8.52
N ARG A 163 -7.06 -17.83 9.42
CA ARG A 163 -6.74 -17.67 10.83
C ARG A 163 -7.51 -18.68 11.68
N ASP A 164 -6.79 -19.46 12.46
CA ASP A 164 -7.32 -20.33 13.50
C ASP A 164 -6.86 -19.79 14.86
N ARG A 165 -7.76 -19.11 15.56
CA ARG A 165 -7.48 -18.50 16.86
C ARG A 165 -7.29 -19.55 17.95
N SER A 166 -8.03 -20.66 17.89
CA SER A 166 -7.93 -21.75 18.87
C SER A 166 -6.54 -22.39 18.88
N ARG A 167 -5.90 -22.46 17.71
CA ARG A 167 -4.55 -23.00 17.53
C ARG A 167 -3.47 -21.92 17.41
N ARG A 168 -3.81 -20.64 17.56
CA ARG A 168 -2.92 -19.48 17.32
C ARG A 168 -2.12 -19.63 16.03
N MET A 169 -2.82 -20.01 14.96
CA MET A 169 -2.23 -20.33 13.68
C MET A 169 -2.75 -19.36 12.62
N LEU A 170 -1.82 -18.85 11.81
CA LEU A 170 -2.12 -18.08 10.61
C LEU A 170 -1.51 -18.83 9.43
N ARG A 171 -2.36 -19.37 8.56
CA ARG A 171 -1.96 -20.14 7.38
C ARG A 171 -2.07 -19.25 6.14
N GLN A 172 -1.01 -19.25 5.35
CA GLN A 172 -1.00 -18.65 4.02
C GLN A 172 -1.33 -19.71 2.96
N THR A 173 -2.10 -19.34 1.94
CA THR A 173 -2.37 -20.20 0.79
C THR A 173 -2.38 -19.41 -0.51
N GLN A 174 -1.79 -20.01 -1.55
CA GLN A 174 -1.80 -19.52 -2.92
C GLN A 174 -2.64 -20.41 -3.85
N SER A 175 -3.56 -21.23 -3.30
CA SER A 175 -4.40 -22.14 -4.09
C SER A 175 -5.06 -21.46 -5.29
N SER A 176 -5.61 -20.25 -5.11
CA SER A 176 -6.24 -19.50 -6.20
C SER A 176 -5.26 -19.05 -7.29
N TYR A 177 -3.99 -18.81 -6.96
CA TYR A 177 -2.96 -18.55 -7.97
C TYR A 177 -2.62 -19.83 -8.73
N ILE A 178 -2.45 -20.95 -8.02
CA ILE A 178 -2.18 -22.26 -8.62
C ILE A 178 -3.31 -22.62 -9.59
N GLU A 179 -4.57 -22.49 -9.19
CA GLU A 179 -5.74 -22.73 -10.03
C GLU A 179 -5.75 -21.83 -11.27
N LYS A 180 -5.43 -20.54 -11.13
CA LYS A 180 -5.32 -19.61 -12.27
C LYS A 180 -4.22 -20.03 -13.25
N VAL A 181 -3.07 -20.49 -12.74
CA VAL A 181 -1.97 -20.99 -13.57
C VAL A 181 -2.38 -22.27 -14.31
N LEU A 182 -2.97 -23.24 -13.60
CA LEU A 182 -3.48 -24.47 -14.20
C LEU A 182 -4.49 -24.17 -15.32
N LYS A 183 -5.41 -23.24 -15.08
CA LYS A 183 -6.38 -22.78 -16.08
C LYS A 183 -5.72 -22.12 -17.28
N ARG A 184 -4.76 -21.23 -17.06
CA ARG A 184 -4.01 -20.54 -18.13
C ARG A 184 -3.31 -21.53 -19.06
N PHE A 185 -2.75 -22.61 -18.51
CA PHE A 185 -2.06 -23.64 -19.27
C PHE A 185 -2.93 -24.86 -19.63
N LYS A 186 -4.25 -24.80 -19.35
CA LYS A 186 -5.23 -25.88 -19.62
C LYS A 186 -4.87 -27.22 -18.93
N MET A 187 -4.25 -27.15 -17.76
CA MET A 187 -3.81 -28.30 -16.96
C MET A 187 -4.76 -28.62 -15.79
N GLU A 188 -5.98 -28.08 -15.81
CA GLU A 188 -6.96 -28.22 -14.72
C GLU A 188 -7.30 -29.68 -14.38
N ASN A 189 -7.17 -30.58 -15.36
CA ASN A 189 -7.48 -32.01 -15.26
C ASN A 189 -6.27 -32.91 -15.61
N SER A 190 -5.06 -32.37 -15.62
CA SER A 190 -3.85 -33.16 -15.91
C SER A 190 -3.50 -34.01 -14.70
N LYS A 191 -3.42 -35.33 -14.89
CA LYS A 191 -2.98 -36.31 -13.88
C LYS A 191 -1.47 -36.31 -13.72
#